data_AF-A0A0R3SRB0-F1
#
_entry.id   AF-A0A0R3SRB0-F1
#
_cell.length_a   1.000
_cell.length_b   1.000
_cell.length_c   1.000
_cell.angle_alpha   90.00
_cell.angle_beta   90.00
_cell.angle_gamma   90.00
#
_symmetry.space_group_name_H-M   'P 1'
#
loop_
_entity.id
_entity.type
_entity.pdbx_description
1 polymer ?
#
loop_
_entity_poly.entity_id
_entity_poly.type
_entity_poly.pdbx_seq_one_letter_code
_entity_poly.pdbx_strand_id
1 'polypeptide(L)'
;MVSKVAVDGALVVMAGFFIHLSYGCMYTIGNMIPYIASYIADQNDGKFNNGLVAWLAAAPFLTQGIVMPFGGMLAAKIGSKLVVMFGSVTCSLASGI
;
A
#
# COMPACT_ATOMS: atom_id res chain seq x y z
N MET A 1 -36.13 -13.28 4.76
CA MET A 1 -35.72 -11.88 5.03
C MET A 1 -34.27 -11.90 5.47
N VAL A 2 -33.39 -11.19 4.78
CA VAL A 2 -31.98 -11.05 5.19
C VAL A 2 -31.93 -10.09 6.38
N SER A 3 -31.20 -10.46 7.44
CA SER A 3 -31.04 -9.59 8.61
C SER A 3 -30.06 -8.45 8.30
N LYS A 4 -30.29 -7.28 8.88
CA LYS A 4 -29.40 -6.12 8.71
C LYS A 4 -27.93 -6.45 9.05
N VAL A 5 -27.72 -7.27 10.08
CA VAL A 5 -26.40 -7.75 10.51
C VAL A 5 -25.69 -8.54 9.41
N ALA A 6 -26.42 -9.36 8.66
CA ALA A 6 -25.84 -10.13 7.56
C ALA A 6 -25.38 -9.21 6.41
N VAL A 7 -26.15 -8.16 6.11
CA VAL A 7 -25.78 -7.15 5.11
C VAL A 7 -24.55 -6.36 5.56
N ASP A 8 -24.53 -5.88 6.80
CA ASP A 8 -23.41 -5.12 7.36
C ASP A 8 -22.13 -5.98 7.38
N GLY A 9 -22.24 -7.27 7.77
CA GLY A 9 -21.12 -8.21 7.74
C GLY A 9 -20.57 -8.44 6.33
N ALA A 10 -21.44 -8.65 5.34
CA ALA A 10 -21.03 -8.82 3.94
C ALA A 10 -20.30 -7.57 3.42
N LEU A 11 -20.79 -6.38 3.74
CA LEU A 11 -20.16 -5.11 3.36
C LEU A 11 -18.76 -4.95 3.98
N VAL A 12 -18.57 -5.35 5.24
CA VAL A 12 -17.25 -5.29 5.90
C VAL A 12 -16.24 -6.24 5.25
N VAL A 13 -16.67 -7.45 4.90
CA VAL A 13 -15.81 -8.43 4.20
C VAL A 13 -15.43 -7.91 2.81
N MET A 14 -16.40 -7.38 2.06
CA MET A 14 -16.16 -6.76 0.75
C MET A 14 -15.17 -5.59 0.83
N ALA A 15 -15.32 -4.71 1.83
CA ALA A 15 -14.37 -3.62 2.06
C ALA A 15 -12.95 -4.14 2.36
N GLY A 16 -12.83 -5.17 3.21
CA GLY A 16 -11.56 -5.82 3.50
C GLY A 16 -10.89 -6.41 2.27
N PHE A 17 -11.68 -7.03 1.37
CA PHE A 17 -11.20 -7.53 0.08
C PHE A 17 -10.62 -6.42 -0.79
N PHE A 18 -11.31 -5.29 -0.95
CA PHE A 18 -10.80 -4.17 -1.75
C PHE A 18 -9.51 -3.58 -1.19
N ILE A 19 -9.38 -3.49 0.14
CA ILE A 19 -8.13 -3.04 0.75
C ILE A 19 -6.97 -3.97 0.40
N HIS A 20 -7.17 -5.29 0.47
CA HIS A 20 -6.14 -6.26 0.10
C HIS A 20 -5.82 -6.23 -1.40
N LEU A 21 -6.83 -6.04 -2.24
CA LEU A 21 -6.66 -5.88 -3.68
C LEU A 21 -5.77 -4.66 -3.99
N SER A 22 -6.00 -3.53 -3.31
CA SER A 22 -5.17 -2.32 -3.42
C SER A 22 -3.73 -2.55 -2.97
N TYR A 23 -3.51 -3.26 -1.85
CA TYR A 23 -2.17 -3.65 -1.42
C TYR A 23 -1.48 -4.60 -2.41
N GLY A 24 -2.26 -5.43 -3.12
CA GLY A 24 -1.79 -6.28 -4.22
C GLY A 24 -0.97 -5.52 -5.25
N CYS A 25 -1.38 -4.31 -5.61
CA CYS A 25 -0.67 -3.45 -6.57
C CYS A 25 0.73 -3.04 -6.09
N MET A 26 0.98 -2.94 -4.78
CA MET A 26 2.31 -2.61 -4.26
C MET A 26 3.30 -3.76 -4.50
N TYR A 27 2.82 -5.01 -4.46
CA TYR A 27 3.66 -6.17 -4.73
C TYR A 27 4.03 -6.34 -6.21
N THR A 28 3.28 -5.70 -7.13
CA THR A 28 3.61 -5.74 -8.57
C THR A 28 4.64 -4.68 -8.97
N ILE A 29 4.96 -3.72 -8.10
CA ILE A 29 6.02 -2.72 -8.33
C ILE A 29 7.35 -3.39 -8.66
N GLY A 30 7.67 -4.53 -8.03
CA GLY A 30 8.88 -5.28 -8.32
C GLY A 30 9.08 -5.62 -9.81
N ASN A 31 7.99 -5.88 -10.53
CA ASN A 31 8.03 -6.15 -11.97
C ASN A 31 8.23 -4.89 -12.82
N MET A 32 7.91 -3.71 -12.27
CA MET A 32 8.06 -2.42 -12.93
C MET A 32 9.44 -1.80 -12.74
N ILE A 33 10.21 -2.25 -11.75
CA ILE A 33 11.54 -1.71 -11.40
C ILE A 33 12.49 -1.61 -12.60
N PRO A 34 12.65 -2.61 -13.48
CA PRO A 34 13.52 -2.50 -14.64
C PRO A 34 13.11 -1.39 -15.61
N TYR A 35 11.80 -1.19 -15.79
CA TYR A 35 11.26 -0.13 -16.64
C TYR A 35 11.49 1.25 -16.04
N ILE A 36 11.34 1.39 -14.72
CA ILE A 36 11.63 2.64 -14.02
C ILE A 36 13.14 2.94 -14.09
N ALA A 37 13.98 1.92 -13.90
CA ALA A 37 15.43 2.05 -13.99
C ALA A 37 15.90 2.46 -15.40
N SER A 38 15.34 1.84 -16.45
CA SER A 38 15.66 2.22 -17.84
C SER A 38 15.22 3.64 -18.18
N TYR A 39 14.04 4.04 -17.71
CA TYR A 39 13.55 5.42 -17.87
C TYR A 39 14.47 6.45 -17.19
N ILE A 40 14.89 6.19 -15.95
CA ILE A 40 15.80 7.10 -15.22
C ILE A 40 17.17 7.15 -15.90
N ALA A 41 17.68 6.03 -16.39
CA ALA A 41 18.95 6.00 -17.11
C ALA A 41 18.89 6.82 -18.41
N ASP A 42 17.79 6.73 -19.16
CA ASP A 42 17.55 7.52 -20.38
C ASP A 42 17.51 9.03 -20.09
N GLN A 43 16.83 9.44 -19.00
CA GLN A 43 16.72 10.83 -18.59
C GLN A 43 18.03 11.44 -18.02
N ASN A 44 19.02 10.62 -17.70
CA ASN A 44 20.29 11.04 -17.06
C ASN A 44 21.53 10.73 -17.91
N ASP A 45 21.40 10.62 -19.24
CA ASP A 45 22.51 10.30 -20.17
C ASP A 45 23.29 9.03 -19.77
N GLY A 46 22.60 8.02 -19.23
CA GLY A 46 23.20 6.77 -18.77
C GLY A 46 23.99 6.86 -17.46
N LYS A 47 24.04 8.04 -16.81
CA LYS A 47 24.70 8.22 -15.50
C LYS A 47 23.75 7.85 -14.37
N PHE A 48 23.47 6.56 -14.22
CA PHE A 48 22.61 6.05 -13.17
C PHE A 48 23.28 4.90 -12.40
N ASN A 49 23.24 4.99 -11.06
CA ASN A 49 23.78 3.95 -10.21
C ASN A 49 22.76 2.82 -10.07
N ASN A 50 23.03 1.69 -10.74
CA ASN A 50 22.20 0.50 -10.68
C ASN A 50 21.99 -0.03 -9.25
N GLY A 51 22.89 0.26 -8.31
CA GLY A 51 22.72 -0.08 -6.89
C GLY A 51 21.56 0.66 -6.20
N LEU A 52 21.16 1.82 -6.71
CA LEU A 52 20.00 2.57 -6.18
C LEU A 52 18.66 1.94 -6.61
N VAL A 53 18.65 1.11 -7.66
CA VAL A 53 17.45 0.44 -8.15
C VAL A 53 16.86 -0.52 -7.12
N ALA A 54 17.72 -1.20 -6.35
CA ALA A 54 17.28 -2.09 -5.28
C ALA A 54 16.45 -1.35 -4.20
N TRP A 55 16.72 -0.06 -4.01
CA TRP A 55 15.97 0.76 -3.06
C TRP A 55 14.53 1.04 -3.51
N LEU A 56 14.20 0.96 -4.81
CA LEU A 56 12.81 1.09 -5.27
C LEU A 56 11.89 0.01 -4.68
N ALA A 57 12.40 -1.21 -4.48
CA ALA A 57 11.67 -2.26 -3.76
C ALA A 57 11.84 -2.15 -2.25
N ALA A 58 13.08 -1.96 -1.80
CA ALA A 58 13.41 -2.08 -0.38
C ALA A 58 12.79 -0.97 0.48
N ALA A 59 12.72 0.28 -0.02
CA ALA A 59 12.20 1.39 0.77
C ALA A 59 10.71 1.23 1.13
N PRO A 60 9.79 0.90 0.20
CA PRO A 60 8.39 0.62 0.55
C PRO A 60 8.21 -0.49 1.60
N PHE A 61 8.95 -1.60 1.46
CA PHE A 61 8.85 -2.72 2.41
C PHE A 61 9.41 -2.36 3.80
N LEU A 62 10.50 -1.59 3.84
CA LEU A 62 11.06 -1.08 5.09
C LEU A 62 10.04 -0.17 5.78
N THR A 63 9.46 0.78 5.04
CA THR A 63 8.42 1.68 5.58
C THR A 63 7.22 0.87 6.08
N GLN A 64 6.75 -0.13 5.34
CA GLN A 64 5.65 -1.00 5.78
C GLN A 64 6.01 -1.74 7.08
N GLY A 65 7.22 -2.31 7.17
CA GLY A 65 7.70 -3.04 8.35
C GLY A 65 7.78 -2.16 9.60
N ILE A 66 8.16 -0.89 9.45
CA ILE A 66 8.18 0.07 10.55
C ILE A 66 6.76 0.52 10.92
N VAL A 67 5.92 0.85 9.95
CA VAL A 67 4.62 1.52 10.17
C VAL A 67 3.51 0.53 10.59
N MET A 68 3.54 -0.73 10.16
CA MET A 68 2.52 -1.73 10.51
C MET A 68 2.33 -1.91 12.03
N PRO A 69 3.39 -2.06 12.85
CA PRO A 69 3.27 -2.08 14.31
C PRO A 69 2.57 -0.85 14.88
N PHE A 70 2.86 0.35 14.38
CA PHE A 70 2.18 1.57 14.81
C PHE A 70 0.69 1.55 14.46
N GLY A 71 0.32 1.04 13.28
CA GLY A 71 -1.08 0.82 12.90
C GLY A 71 -1.82 -0.11 13.87
N GLY A 72 -1.16 -1.20 14.29
CA GLY A 72 -1.70 -2.13 15.28
C GLY A 72 -1.88 -1.49 16.67
N MET A 73 -0.87 -0.76 17.15
CA MET A 73 -0.96 -0.02 18.42
C MET A 73 -2.05 1.04 18.39
N LEU A 74 -2.21 1.74 17.26
CA LEU A 74 -3.23 2.77 17.10
C LEU A 74 -4.63 2.13 17.08
N ALA A 75 -4.80 0.97 16.44
CA ALA A 75 -6.08 0.26 16.39
C ALA A 75 -6.55 -0.17 17.79
N ALA A 76 -5.61 -0.51 18.67
CA ALA A 76 -5.92 -0.82 20.08
C ALA A 76 -6.42 0.39 20.88
N LYS A 77 -6.06 1.63 20.48
CA LYS A 77 -6.44 2.86 21.19
C LYS A 77 -7.71 3.53 20.66
N ILE A 78 -7.85 3.65 19.34
CA ILE A 78 -8.94 4.40 18.69
C ILE A 78 -9.92 3.51 17.92
N GLY A 79 -9.70 2.19 17.94
CA GLY A 79 -10.52 1.21 17.22
C GLY A 79 -10.07 1.00 15.78
N SER A 80 -10.23 -0.24 15.30
CA SER A 80 -9.80 -0.67 13.95
C SER A 80 -10.49 0.10 12.82
N LYS A 81 -11.77 0.47 12.99
CA LYS A 81 -12.55 1.15 11.95
C LYS A 81 -11.97 2.52 11.57
N LEU A 82 -11.58 3.33 12.56
CA LEU A 82 -10.99 4.64 12.31
C LEU A 82 -9.60 4.51 11.69
N VAL A 83 -8.78 3.59 12.20
CA VAL A 83 -7.44 3.33 11.65
C VAL A 83 -7.50 2.91 10.19
N VAL A 84 -8.43 2.04 9.83
CA VAL A 84 -8.64 1.62 8.44
C VAL A 84 -9.08 2.78 7.55
N MET A 85 -9.98 3.66 8.02
CA MET A 85 -10.38 4.84 7.24
C MET A 85 -9.20 5.78 7.01
N PHE A 86 -8.45 6.14 8.05
CA PHE A 86 -7.28 7.00 7.90
C PHE A 86 -6.23 6.38 6.98
N GLY A 87 -5.92 5.09 7.18
CA GLY A 87 -4.97 4.36 6.32
C GLY A 87 -5.41 4.34 4.85
N SER A 88 -6.70 4.17 4.60
CA SER A 88 -7.25 4.19 3.24
C SER A 88 -7.13 5.57 2.60
N VAL A 89 -7.46 6.65 3.32
CA VAL A 89 -7.31 8.03 2.83
C VAL A 89 -5.86 8.37 2.54
N THR A 90 -4.94 8.00 3.44
CA THR A 90 -3.50 8.23 3.22
C THR A 90 -2.97 7.42 2.04
N CYS A 91 -3.49 6.21 1.82
CA CYS A 91 -3.11 5.37 0.69
C CYS A 91 -3.55 6.02 -0.62
N SER A 92 -4.80 6.52 -0.71
CA SER A 92 -5.29 7.25 -1.88
C SER A 92 -4.48 8.53 -2.17
N LEU A 93 -4.18 9.32 -1.14
CA LEU A 93 -3.35 10.53 -1.27
C LEU A 93 -1.95 10.20 -1.82
N ALA A 94 -1.35 9.09 -1.38
CA ALA A 94 -0.02 8.69 -1.82
C ALA A 94 0.00 8.13 -3.26
N SER A 95 -1.09 7.49 -3.71
CA SER A 95 -1.20 6.97 -5.07
C SER A 95 -1.61 8.02 -6.11
N GLY A 96 -1.94 9.25 -5.70
CA GLY A 96 -2.20 10.37 -6.61
C GLY A 96 -3.53 10.28 -7.37
N ILE A 97 -4.50 9.51 -6.85
CA ILE A 97 -5.90 9.44 -7.32
C ILE A 97 -6.80 10.10 -6.28
#